data_AF-A0A6S7L9T7-F1
#
_entry.id   AF-A0A6S7L9T7-F1
#
_cell.length_a   1.000
_cell.length_b   1.000
_cell.length_c   1.000
_cell.angle_alpha   90.00
_cell.angle_beta   90.00
_cell.angle_gamma   90.00
#
_symmetry.space_group_name_H-M   'P 1'
#
loop_
_entity.id
_entity.type
_entity.pdbx_description
1 polymer ?
#
loop_
_entity_poly.entity_id
_entity_poly.type
_entity_poly.pdbx_seq_one_letter_code
_entity_poly.pdbx_strand_id
1 'polypeptide(L)'
;EKLFPAILLHWKKYQSCMIEQLKSSGKQLVIAGDGRHDSMGHSAKYCAYSVFCCTVPNIIDFSIVQVICVQGIEKDCKGKWIKLPDRLFTKCAHDSNIQDRKWLDEDSIAYIKMHAALTKRSLVAGIKKASPLEQTSCLEGFHLVLNQFSPKMLSYSYPWMFARHALAVIHFNINLKRDVKEINGVKQVKLVYPKFKNGEAVVRNVTVKPNFDYVEKIYQTTLCAIRDNTVNKAEKDLKLMTPLPRNSTLNKQSKDEAIQKHSARKAVTTIDVPPTNPVQEAPVSQDQTTGRAKPHCSICKQPMKGHKNVANCPKNQK
;
A
#
# COMPACT_ATOMS: atom_id res chain seq x y z
N GLU A 1 -1.99 -6.17 -28.52
CA GLU A 1 -2.66 -5.42 -27.42
C GLU A 1 -2.63 -3.92 -27.71
N LYS A 2 -3.70 -3.33 -28.28
CA LYS A 2 -3.72 -1.90 -28.67
C LYS A 2 -4.22 -0.94 -27.57
N LEU A 3 -4.69 -1.50 -26.45
CA LEU A 3 -5.33 -0.76 -25.37
C LEU A 3 -4.35 0.12 -24.56
N PHE A 4 -3.20 -0.41 -24.13
CA PHE A 4 -2.25 0.40 -23.33
C PHE A 4 -1.67 1.60 -24.08
N PRO A 5 -1.27 1.47 -25.36
CA PRO A 5 -0.86 2.61 -26.15
C PRO A 5 -1.98 3.65 -26.30
N ALA A 6 -3.23 3.23 -26.46
CA ALA A 6 -4.37 4.15 -26.53
C ALA A 6 -4.64 4.87 -25.20
N ILE A 7 -4.52 4.18 -24.07
CA ILE A 7 -4.60 4.79 -22.73
C ILE A 7 -3.47 5.81 -22.54
N LEU A 8 -2.25 5.51 -23.00
CA LEU A 8 -1.13 6.46 -22.97
C LEU A 8 -1.44 7.73 -23.79
N LEU A 9 -2.00 7.58 -24.99
CA LEU A 9 -2.40 8.73 -25.82
C LEU A 9 -3.50 9.56 -25.15
N HIS A 10 -4.51 8.89 -24.59
CA HIS A 10 -5.59 9.56 -23.87
C HIS A 10 -5.07 10.29 -22.64
N TRP A 11 -4.19 9.66 -21.86
CA TRP A 11 -3.54 10.26 -20.70
C TRP A 11 -2.74 11.51 -21.09
N LYS A 12 -1.87 11.42 -22.11
CA LYS A 12 -1.09 12.57 -22.59
C LYS A 12 -2.00 13.74 -22.98
N LYS A 13 -3.09 13.47 -23.71
CA LYS A 13 -4.09 14.50 -24.08
C LYS A 13 -4.79 15.10 -22.87
N TYR A 14 -5.25 14.25 -21.95
CA TYR A 14 -5.93 14.65 -20.72
C TYR A 14 -5.03 15.54 -19.85
N GLN A 15 -3.79 15.12 -19.65
CA GLN A 15 -2.79 15.84 -18.87
C GLN A 15 -2.45 17.19 -19.48
N SER A 16 -2.19 17.27 -20.80
CA SER A 16 -1.92 18.56 -21.46
C SER A 16 -3.07 19.53 -21.30
N CYS A 17 -4.32 19.10 -21.51
CA CYS A 17 -5.50 19.94 -21.34
C CYS A 17 -5.64 20.43 -19.88
N MET A 18 -5.41 19.56 -18.90
CA MET A 18 -5.43 19.94 -17.49
C MET A 18 -4.31 20.94 -17.14
N ILE A 19 -3.10 20.75 -17.65
CA ILE A 19 -1.98 21.67 -17.45
C ILE A 19 -2.26 23.03 -18.10
N GLU A 20 -2.84 23.05 -19.30
CA GLU A 20 -3.27 24.29 -19.97
C GLU A 20 -4.32 25.04 -19.14
N GLN A 21 -5.34 24.35 -18.63
CA GLN A 21 -6.33 24.94 -17.73
C GLN A 21 -5.70 25.53 -16.46
N LEU A 22 -4.74 24.83 -15.86
CA LEU A 22 -4.03 25.31 -14.68
C LEU A 22 -3.18 26.55 -15.01
N LYS A 23 -2.50 26.57 -16.16
CA LYS A 23 -1.75 27.74 -16.64
C LYS A 23 -2.66 28.94 -16.90
N SER A 24 -3.78 28.73 -17.58
CA SER A 24 -4.78 29.78 -17.87
C SER A 24 -5.46 30.32 -16.62
N SER A 25 -5.48 29.57 -15.51
CA SER A 25 -6.07 30.04 -14.25
C SER A 25 -5.30 31.21 -13.63
N GLY A 26 -4.02 31.40 -13.96
CA GLY A 26 -3.17 32.47 -13.42
C GLY A 26 -2.93 32.41 -11.90
N LYS A 27 -3.39 31.34 -11.23
CA LYS A 27 -3.27 31.19 -9.77
C LYS A 27 -1.91 30.64 -9.38
N GLN A 28 -1.41 31.08 -8.23
CA GLN A 28 -0.28 30.41 -7.60
C GLN A 28 -0.68 28.98 -7.22
N LEU A 29 0.06 28.00 -7.72
CA LEU A 29 -0.20 26.59 -7.48
C LEU A 29 0.64 26.10 -6.31
N VAL A 30 -0.01 25.45 -5.36
CA VAL A 30 0.62 24.64 -4.32
C VAL A 30 0.59 23.19 -4.78
N ILE A 31 1.74 22.52 -4.75
CA ILE A 31 1.89 21.15 -5.22
C ILE A 31 2.46 20.31 -4.08
N ALA A 32 1.85 19.16 -3.84
CA ALA A 32 2.32 18.12 -2.95
C ALA A 32 2.55 16.82 -3.74
N GLY A 33 3.22 15.86 -3.13
CA GLY A 33 3.35 14.53 -3.71
C GLY A 33 3.57 13.47 -2.65
N ASP A 34 3.22 12.23 -3.00
CA ASP A 34 3.49 11.06 -2.17
C ASP A 34 4.05 9.92 -3.01
N GLY A 35 4.98 9.18 -2.42
CA GLY A 35 5.66 8.05 -3.02
C GLY A 35 5.15 6.75 -2.42
N ARG A 36 4.62 5.87 -3.26
CA ARG A 36 4.00 4.62 -2.84
C ARG A 36 4.74 3.41 -3.39
N HIS A 37 5.11 2.51 -2.49
CA HIS A 37 5.62 1.19 -2.85
C HIS A 37 4.44 0.22 -3.07
N ASP A 38 4.31 -0.30 -4.30
CA ASP A 38 3.31 -1.31 -4.63
C ASP A 38 3.90 -2.72 -4.42
N SER A 39 3.82 -3.19 -3.16
CA SER A 39 3.46 -4.57 -2.77
C SER A 39 3.51 -4.75 -1.25
N MET A 40 2.73 -5.68 -0.70
CA MET A 40 3.01 -6.25 0.62
C MET A 40 3.97 -7.44 0.42
N GLY A 41 5.24 -7.28 0.82
CA GLY A 41 6.26 -8.34 0.76
C GLY A 41 7.63 -7.84 0.28
N HIS A 42 8.65 -8.70 0.32
CA HIS A 42 10.05 -8.40 -0.05
C HIS A 42 10.29 -8.14 -1.57
N SER A 43 9.25 -7.86 -2.36
CA SER A 43 9.35 -7.75 -3.84
C SER A 43 8.50 -6.61 -4.40
N ALA A 44 8.65 -5.40 -3.88
CA ALA A 44 8.17 -4.20 -4.58
C ALA A 44 9.04 -3.99 -5.84
N LYS A 45 8.43 -4.09 -7.02
CA LYS A 45 9.15 -3.89 -8.30
C LYS A 45 9.18 -2.42 -8.69
N TYR A 46 8.08 -1.71 -8.45
CA TYR A 46 7.89 -0.31 -8.80
C TYR A 46 7.46 0.51 -7.58
N CYS A 47 7.92 1.76 -7.54
CA CYS A 47 7.42 2.83 -6.69
C CYS A 47 6.66 3.83 -7.58
N ALA A 48 5.46 4.21 -7.18
CA ALA A 48 4.65 5.20 -7.89
C ALA A 48 4.66 6.52 -7.11
N TYR A 49 5.14 7.58 -7.73
CA TYR A 49 5.05 8.95 -7.22
C TYR A 49 3.82 9.61 -7.81
N SER A 50 2.94 10.14 -6.96
CA SER A 50 1.76 10.87 -7.38
C SER A 50 1.94 12.33 -7.05
N VAL A 51 1.68 13.21 -8.01
CA VAL A 51 1.79 14.67 -7.85
C VAL A 51 0.39 15.24 -7.73
N PHE A 52 0.10 15.86 -6.60
CA PHE A 52 -1.19 16.41 -6.24
C PHE A 52 -1.13 17.94 -6.24
N CYS A 53 -2.05 18.60 -6.94
CA CYS A 53 -2.22 20.03 -6.76
C CYS A 53 -3.15 20.27 -5.57
N CYS A 54 -2.66 21.02 -4.60
CA CYS A 54 -3.39 21.42 -3.40
C CYS A 54 -4.42 22.51 -3.71
N THR A 55 -4.05 23.48 -4.55
CA THR A 55 -4.91 24.61 -4.95
C THR A 55 -6.15 24.16 -5.72
N VAL A 56 -5.98 23.18 -6.61
CA VAL A 56 -7.05 22.51 -7.33
C VAL A 56 -6.89 21.03 -7.00
N PRO A 57 -7.71 20.43 -6.12
CA PRO A 57 -7.46 19.14 -5.45
C PRO A 57 -7.44 17.91 -6.38
N ASN A 58 -6.65 17.96 -7.44
CA ASN A 58 -6.54 16.99 -8.52
C ASN A 58 -5.14 16.40 -8.53
N ILE A 59 -5.03 15.15 -8.96
CA ILE A 59 -3.75 14.56 -9.32
C ILE A 59 -3.36 15.08 -10.71
N ILE A 60 -2.22 15.76 -10.80
CA ILE A 60 -1.76 16.44 -12.01
C ILE A 60 -0.78 15.58 -12.82
N ASP A 61 -0.02 14.73 -12.15
CA ASP A 61 0.97 13.86 -12.77
C ASP A 61 1.24 12.63 -11.89
N PHE A 62 1.81 11.60 -12.49
CA PHE A 62 2.36 10.47 -11.76
C PHE A 62 3.59 9.91 -12.47
N SER A 63 4.53 9.37 -11.71
CA SER A 63 5.73 8.72 -12.23
C SER A 63 5.89 7.34 -11.62
N ILE A 64 6.16 6.35 -12.47
CA ILE A 64 6.39 4.96 -12.05
C ILE A 64 7.88 4.67 -12.21
N VAL A 65 8.54 4.41 -11.11
CA VAL A 65 9.99 4.23 -11.03
C VAL A 65 10.29 2.83 -10.52
N GLN A 66 11.28 2.15 -11.09
CA GLN A 66 11.73 0.86 -10.55
C GLN A 66 12.53 1.09 -9.26
N VAL A 67 12.28 0.28 -8.21
CA VAL A 67 12.78 0.49 -6.83
C VAL A 67 14.30 0.71 -6.68
N ILE A 68 15.12 0.37 -7.69
CA ILE A 68 16.57 0.56 -7.65
C ILE A 68 16.95 2.04 -7.89
N CYS A 69 16.16 2.80 -8.64
CA CYS A 69 16.44 4.21 -8.91
C CYS A 69 16.22 5.11 -7.68
N VAL A 70 15.62 4.59 -6.60
CA VAL A 70 15.38 5.33 -5.33
C VAL A 70 16.56 5.18 -4.36
N GLN A 71 17.64 4.49 -4.75
CA GLN A 71 18.81 4.25 -3.89
C GLN A 71 19.61 5.50 -3.47
N GLY A 72 19.15 6.71 -3.80
CA GLY A 72 19.70 7.97 -3.31
C GLY A 72 19.07 8.53 -2.02
N ILE A 73 17.93 8.02 -1.53
CA ILE A 73 17.22 8.65 -0.39
C ILE A 73 17.00 7.73 0.82
N GLU A 74 17.13 6.41 0.67
CA GLU A 74 16.63 5.46 1.69
C GLU A 74 17.69 4.47 2.22
N LYS A 75 18.83 5.00 2.70
CA LYS A 75 19.71 4.25 3.60
C LYS A 75 20.11 5.10 4.81
N ASP A 76 19.12 5.40 5.66
CA ASP A 76 19.37 5.53 7.11
C ASP A 76 18.13 5.26 7.99
N CYS A 77 17.29 4.30 7.58
CA CYS A 77 16.20 3.77 8.40
C CYS A 77 16.42 2.29 8.72
N LYS A 78 17.62 1.93 9.22
CA LYS A 78 17.78 0.67 9.95
C LYS A 78 17.15 0.83 11.34
N GLY A 79 15.86 0.53 11.41
CA GLY A 79 15.08 0.55 12.63
C GLY A 79 15.61 -0.38 13.72
N LYS A 80 16.05 0.22 14.82
CA LYS A 80 15.99 -0.40 16.15
C LYS A 80 14.65 0.00 16.75
N TRP A 81 13.64 -0.86 16.64
CA TRP A 81 12.40 -0.70 17.42
C TRP A 81 12.68 -1.11 18.86
N ILE A 82 12.55 -0.18 19.80
CA ILE A 82 12.51 -0.53 21.22
C ILE A 82 11.09 -1.01 21.50
N LYS A 83 10.95 -2.32 21.78
CA LYS A 83 9.74 -2.86 22.43
C LYS A 83 9.63 -2.18 23.80
N LEU A 84 8.52 -1.50 24.08
CA LEU A 84 8.15 -1.19 25.46
C LEU A 84 7.22 -2.29 25.97
N PRO A 85 7.61 -3.04 27.00
CA PRO A 85 6.91 -4.23 27.48
C PRO A 85 5.91 -3.94 28.61
N ASP A 86 5.31 -2.75 28.71
CA ASP A 86 4.37 -2.47 29.81
C ASP A 86 3.15 -1.63 29.40
N ARG A 87 1.96 -2.25 29.57
CA ARG A 87 0.64 -1.60 29.49
C ARG A 87 0.27 -1.02 30.87
N LEU A 88 0.97 0.02 31.33
CA LEU A 88 0.74 0.54 32.69
C LEU A 88 -0.32 1.65 32.79
N PHE A 89 -0.79 2.25 31.68
CA PHE A 89 -1.72 3.37 31.75
C PHE A 89 -2.84 3.25 30.72
N THR A 90 -3.96 2.66 31.15
CA THR A 90 -5.19 2.49 30.34
C THR A 90 -6.21 3.62 30.54
N LYS A 91 -5.95 4.54 31.47
CA LYS A 91 -6.76 5.74 31.76
C LYS A 91 -5.89 6.77 32.49
N CYS A 92 -6.18 8.05 32.27
CA CYS A 92 -5.46 9.14 32.91
C CYS A 92 -5.91 9.31 34.37
N ALA A 93 -4.97 9.60 35.27
CA ALA A 93 -5.22 9.74 36.72
C ALA A 93 -5.75 11.14 37.10
N HIS A 94 -6.66 11.70 36.31
CA HIS A 94 -7.26 13.01 36.60
C HIS A 94 -8.78 12.89 36.64
N ASP A 95 -9.43 13.66 37.52
CA ASP A 95 -10.88 13.77 37.57
C ASP A 95 -11.45 14.38 36.28
N SER A 96 -12.76 14.23 36.09
CA SER A 96 -13.52 14.62 34.88
C SER A 96 -13.41 16.10 34.50
N ASN A 97 -12.87 16.95 35.38
CA ASN A 97 -12.72 18.38 35.15
C ASN A 97 -11.30 18.82 35.48
N ILE A 98 -10.50 19.01 34.42
CA ILE A 98 -9.17 19.62 34.51
C ILE A 98 -9.37 21.13 34.54
N GLN A 99 -9.20 21.74 35.72
CA GLN A 99 -9.17 23.20 35.85
C GLN A 99 -7.86 23.76 35.24
N ASP A 100 -7.93 24.97 34.70
CA ASP A 100 -6.73 25.69 34.26
C ASP A 100 -5.80 25.91 35.45
N ARG A 101 -4.62 25.29 35.37
CA ARG A 101 -3.58 25.37 36.40
C ARG A 101 -2.23 25.59 35.76
N LYS A 102 -1.34 26.29 36.45
CA LYS A 102 0.07 26.28 36.11
C LYS A 102 0.62 24.90 36.47
N TRP A 103 0.94 24.12 35.44
CA TRP A 103 1.38 22.73 35.60
C TRP A 103 2.84 22.60 36.01
N LEU A 104 3.65 23.59 35.68
CA LEU A 104 5.06 23.66 35.99
C LEU A 104 5.43 25.12 36.27
N ASP A 105 6.18 25.33 37.33
CA ASP A 105 6.82 26.61 37.60
C ASP A 105 7.97 26.83 36.62
N GLU A 106 8.13 28.05 36.12
CA GLU A 106 9.12 28.40 35.09
C GLU A 106 10.56 28.13 35.55
N ASP A 107 10.80 28.21 36.86
CA ASP A 107 12.09 27.94 37.48
C ASP A 107 12.32 26.44 37.79
N SER A 108 11.31 25.60 37.57
CA SER A 108 11.44 24.16 37.83
C SER A 108 12.35 23.50 36.79
N ILE A 109 13.16 22.54 37.25
CA ILE A 109 14.02 21.73 36.37
C ILE A 109 13.20 21.02 35.27
N ALA A 110 11.97 20.63 35.59
CA ALA A 110 11.05 20.01 34.64
C ALA A 110 10.61 20.99 33.54
N TYR A 111 10.25 22.23 33.90
CA TYR A 111 9.94 23.28 32.92
C TYR A 111 11.14 23.58 32.03
N ILE A 112 12.32 23.77 32.62
CA ILE A 112 13.55 24.09 31.87
C ILE A 112 13.85 23.00 30.84
N LYS A 113 13.75 21.72 31.22
CA LYS A 113 13.98 20.58 30.30
C LYS A 113 12.90 20.49 29.21
N MET A 114 11.63 20.67 29.58
CA MET A 114 10.52 20.67 28.62
C MET A 114 10.66 21.82 27.61
N HIS A 115 10.86 23.04 28.12
CA HIS A 115 11.04 24.23 27.31
C HIS A 115 12.23 24.06 26.37
N ALA A 116 13.38 23.58 26.84
CA ALA A 116 14.55 23.30 26.01
C ALA A 116 14.28 22.24 24.91
N ALA A 117 13.49 21.20 25.21
CA ALA A 117 13.12 20.20 24.22
C ALA A 117 12.17 20.77 23.15
N LEU A 118 11.17 21.57 23.57
CA LEU A 118 10.16 22.16 22.68
C LEU A 118 10.68 23.33 21.85
N THR A 119 11.64 24.10 22.36
CA THR A 119 12.30 25.20 21.63
C THR A 119 13.53 24.75 20.85
N LYS A 120 13.86 23.45 20.84
CA LYS A 120 14.98 22.92 20.07
C LYS A 120 14.87 23.34 18.60
N ARG A 121 15.90 24.00 18.07
CA ARG A 121 15.88 24.56 16.71
C ARG A 121 15.50 23.54 15.64
N SER A 122 15.92 22.28 15.77
CA SER A 122 15.56 21.20 14.84
C SER A 122 14.06 20.85 14.89
N LEU A 123 13.45 20.87 16.08
CA LEU A 123 12.03 20.62 16.27
C LEU A 123 11.21 21.79 15.73
N VAL A 124 11.58 23.02 16.08
CA VAL A 124 10.91 24.23 15.57
C VAL A 124 11.04 24.31 14.04
N ALA A 125 12.22 23.98 13.48
CA ALA A 125 12.40 23.88 12.04
C ALA A 125 11.57 22.73 11.42
N GLY A 126 11.43 21.60 12.11
CA GLY A 126 10.58 20.49 11.70
C GLY A 126 9.10 20.85 11.68
N ILE A 127 8.61 21.55 12.71
CA ILE A 127 7.23 22.04 12.81
C ILE A 127 6.97 23.09 11.73
N LYS A 128 7.91 24.00 11.47
CA LYS A 128 7.81 24.95 10.35
C LYS A 128 7.81 24.29 8.97
N LYS A 129 8.37 23.08 8.87
CA LYS A 129 8.32 22.23 7.67
C LYS A 129 7.05 21.37 7.61
N ALA A 130 6.33 21.18 8.71
CA ALA A 130 5.03 20.54 8.70
C ALA A 130 4.03 21.50 8.07
N SER A 131 3.39 21.09 6.96
CA SER A 131 2.45 21.95 6.23
C SER A 131 1.24 22.27 7.13
N PRO A 132 1.00 23.55 7.47
CA PRO A 132 -0.10 23.95 8.36
C PRO A 132 -1.45 24.04 7.63
N LEU A 133 -1.46 23.99 6.29
CA LEU A 133 -2.59 24.43 5.46
C LEU A 133 -3.26 23.32 4.64
N GLU A 134 -2.61 22.17 4.47
CA GLU A 134 -2.98 21.23 3.42
C GLU A 134 -3.18 19.82 3.98
N GLN A 135 -4.43 19.36 4.00
CA GLN A 135 -4.81 18.05 4.52
C GLN A 135 -4.53 16.98 3.46
N THR A 136 -3.67 16.00 3.78
CA THR A 136 -3.36 14.84 2.91
C THR A 136 -4.57 13.92 2.66
N SER A 137 -5.71 14.18 3.29
CA SER A 137 -6.93 13.36 3.18
C SER A 137 -7.40 13.12 1.74
N CYS A 138 -7.27 14.11 0.84
CA CYS A 138 -7.61 13.92 -0.58
C CYS A 138 -6.63 12.94 -1.26
N LEU A 139 -5.34 13.07 -0.97
CA LEU A 139 -4.30 12.19 -1.49
C LEU A 139 -4.44 10.76 -0.94
N GLU A 140 -4.80 10.62 0.34
CA GLU A 140 -5.18 9.33 0.94
C GLU A 140 -6.43 8.74 0.28
N GLY A 141 -7.42 9.58 -0.05
CA GLY A 141 -8.59 9.20 -0.83
C GLY A 141 -8.21 8.68 -2.22
N PHE A 142 -7.26 9.34 -2.90
CA PHE A 142 -6.71 8.85 -4.16
C PHE A 142 -6.04 7.48 -4.00
N HIS A 143 -5.27 7.25 -2.94
CA HIS A 143 -4.65 5.93 -2.71
C HIS A 143 -5.66 4.80 -2.50
N LEU A 144 -6.84 5.10 -1.95
CA LEU A 144 -7.94 4.12 -1.86
C LEU A 144 -8.51 3.78 -3.24
N VAL A 145 -8.70 4.79 -4.10
CA VAL A 145 -9.10 4.56 -5.50
C VAL A 145 -8.03 3.77 -6.24
N LEU A 146 -6.77 4.16 -6.11
CA LEU A 146 -5.66 3.49 -6.76
C LEU A 146 -5.58 2.00 -6.40
N ASN A 147 -5.87 1.63 -5.15
CA ASN A 147 -5.95 0.22 -4.74
C ASN A 147 -7.01 -0.60 -5.48
N GLN A 148 -8.08 0.03 -5.96
CA GLN A 148 -9.11 -0.66 -6.74
C GLN A 148 -8.62 -0.94 -8.16
N PHE A 149 -7.85 -0.03 -8.75
CA PHE A 149 -7.31 -0.18 -10.11
C PHE A 149 -6.03 -1.01 -10.14
N SER A 150 -5.16 -0.84 -9.13
CA SER A 150 -3.86 -1.52 -8.96
C SER A 150 -3.72 -2.07 -7.53
N PRO A 151 -4.37 -3.21 -7.22
CA PRO A 151 -4.19 -3.89 -5.95
C PRO A 151 -2.73 -4.26 -5.64
N LYS A 152 -2.30 -3.98 -4.39
CA LYS A 152 -0.94 -4.32 -3.89
C LYS A 152 -0.60 -5.81 -3.92
N MET A 153 -1.61 -6.68 -4.00
CA MET A 153 -1.45 -8.13 -3.95
C MET A 153 -1.09 -8.74 -5.31
N LEU A 154 -1.12 -7.95 -6.38
CA LEU A 154 -0.91 -8.43 -7.75
C LEU A 154 0.36 -7.79 -8.33
N SER A 155 1.13 -8.59 -9.08
CA SER A 155 2.30 -8.10 -9.82
C SER A 155 1.89 -7.68 -11.22
N TYR A 156 2.37 -6.52 -11.66
CA TYR A 156 2.07 -5.99 -12.98
C TYR A 156 3.36 -5.67 -13.76
N SER A 157 3.29 -5.77 -15.08
CA SER A 157 4.33 -5.18 -15.94
C SER A 157 4.18 -3.66 -15.97
N TYR A 158 5.21 -2.95 -16.44
CA TYR A 158 5.18 -1.49 -16.48
C TYR A 158 4.00 -0.93 -17.31
N PRO A 159 3.70 -1.42 -18.54
CA PRO A 159 2.51 -0.98 -19.30
C PRO A 159 1.20 -1.08 -18.52
N TRP A 160 1.02 -2.17 -17.77
CA TRP A 160 -0.17 -2.40 -16.95
C TRP A 160 -0.23 -1.44 -15.76
N MET A 161 0.89 -1.25 -15.06
CA MET A 161 0.99 -0.29 -13.95
C MET A 161 0.63 1.11 -14.42
N PHE A 162 1.25 1.55 -15.52
CA PHE A 162 1.02 2.85 -16.12
C PHE A 162 -0.45 3.06 -16.49
N ALA A 163 -1.03 2.13 -17.24
CA ALA A 163 -2.41 2.23 -17.69
C ALA A 163 -3.39 2.28 -16.51
N ARG A 164 -3.18 1.45 -15.48
CA ARG A 164 -4.02 1.45 -14.28
C ARG A 164 -3.91 2.74 -13.46
N HIS A 165 -2.70 3.29 -13.32
CA HIS A 165 -2.48 4.57 -12.64
C HIS A 165 -3.13 5.73 -13.40
N ALA A 166 -2.97 5.78 -14.73
CA ALA A 166 -3.63 6.77 -15.56
C ALA A 166 -5.16 6.72 -15.42
N LEU A 167 -5.75 5.51 -15.46
CA LEU A 167 -7.18 5.33 -15.25
C LEU A 167 -7.62 5.73 -13.84
N ALA A 168 -6.85 5.39 -12.81
CA ALA A 168 -7.15 5.78 -11.44
C ALA A 168 -7.14 7.30 -11.25
N VAL A 169 -6.18 8.00 -11.87
CA VAL A 169 -6.12 9.47 -11.83
C VAL A 169 -7.32 10.08 -12.53
N ILE A 170 -7.61 9.66 -13.76
CA ILE A 170 -8.76 10.17 -14.52
C ILE A 170 -10.06 9.93 -13.74
N HIS A 171 -10.24 8.71 -13.20
CA HIS A 171 -11.41 8.36 -12.40
C HIS A 171 -11.52 9.24 -11.15
N PHE A 172 -10.43 9.40 -10.39
CA PHE A 172 -10.40 10.19 -9.17
C PHE A 172 -10.73 11.66 -9.45
N ASN A 173 -10.07 12.28 -10.42
CA ASN A 173 -10.25 13.69 -10.75
C ASN A 173 -11.67 13.99 -11.22
N ILE A 174 -12.28 13.13 -12.05
CA ILE A 174 -13.66 13.30 -12.52
C ILE A 174 -14.67 13.12 -11.37
N ASN A 175 -14.37 12.23 -10.42
CA ASN A 175 -15.29 11.87 -9.34
C ASN A 175 -15.04 12.58 -8.00
N LEU A 176 -14.11 13.55 -7.97
CA LEU A 176 -13.73 14.25 -6.76
C LEU A 176 -14.87 15.11 -6.19
N LYS A 177 -15.50 15.92 -7.04
CA LYS A 177 -16.58 16.85 -6.67
C LYS A 177 -17.90 16.41 -7.29
N ARG A 178 -18.42 15.28 -6.82
CA ARG A 178 -19.74 14.78 -7.24
C ARG A 178 -20.84 15.58 -6.54
N ASP A 179 -21.86 15.92 -7.32
CA ASP A 179 -23.04 16.63 -6.82
C ASP A 179 -23.78 15.82 -5.75
N VAL A 180 -24.49 16.55 -4.89
CA VAL A 180 -25.37 15.95 -3.89
C VAL A 180 -26.58 15.38 -4.60
N LYS A 181 -26.94 14.14 -4.27
CA LYS A 181 -28.14 13.49 -4.78
C LYS A 181 -29.36 14.26 -4.30
N GLU A 182 -30.21 14.63 -5.23
CA GLU A 182 -31.45 15.35 -4.97
C GLU A 182 -32.64 14.46 -5.36
N ILE A 183 -33.66 14.42 -4.49
CA ILE A 183 -34.92 13.72 -4.76
C ILE A 183 -36.02 14.75 -4.52
N ASN A 184 -36.81 15.05 -5.55
CA ASN A 184 -37.91 16.02 -5.50
C ASN A 184 -37.53 17.40 -4.93
N GLY A 185 -36.37 17.95 -5.31
CA GLY A 185 -35.91 19.23 -4.79
C GLY A 185 -35.15 19.16 -3.45
N VAL A 186 -35.07 17.98 -2.83
CA VAL A 186 -34.51 17.81 -1.49
C VAL A 186 -33.17 17.09 -1.54
N LYS A 187 -32.11 17.78 -1.06
CA LYS A 187 -30.76 17.23 -0.91
C LYS A 187 -30.76 16.07 0.08
N GLN A 188 -30.26 14.93 -0.37
CA GLN A 188 -30.19 13.72 0.44
C GLN A 188 -28.98 13.76 1.36
N VAL A 189 -29.22 13.47 2.64
CA VAL A 189 -28.18 13.36 3.67
C VAL A 189 -28.24 11.99 4.34
N LYS A 190 -27.10 11.56 4.88
CA LYS A 190 -27.00 10.34 5.68
C LYS A 190 -26.31 10.65 7.00
N LEU A 191 -26.71 9.94 8.05
CA LEU A 191 -26.04 9.97 9.34
C LEU A 191 -24.87 8.98 9.32
N VAL A 192 -23.71 9.45 9.75
CA VAL A 192 -22.51 8.62 9.96
C VAL A 192 -22.13 8.74 11.43
N TYR A 193 -21.74 7.64 12.07
CA TYR A 193 -21.30 7.60 13.46
C TYR A 193 -19.80 7.30 13.51
N PRO A 194 -18.92 8.33 13.51
CA PRO A 194 -17.48 8.11 13.57
C PRO A 194 -17.08 7.53 14.92
N LYS A 195 -16.15 6.56 14.92
CA LYS A 195 -15.68 5.91 16.16
C LYS A 195 -15.17 6.91 17.21
N PHE A 196 -14.50 7.98 16.79
CA PHE A 196 -13.94 8.99 17.69
C PHE A 196 -14.99 9.87 18.39
N LYS A 197 -16.23 9.85 17.90
CA LYS A 197 -17.34 10.65 18.44
C LYS A 197 -18.21 9.89 19.44
N ASN A 198 -17.84 8.65 19.79
CA ASN A 198 -18.44 7.86 20.88
C ASN A 198 -19.99 7.87 20.92
N GLY A 199 -20.64 7.68 19.76
CA GLY A 199 -22.10 7.61 19.66
C GLY A 199 -22.76 8.86 19.08
N GLU A 200 -22.04 9.98 18.92
CA GLU A 200 -22.60 11.14 18.22
C GLU A 200 -22.57 10.95 16.69
N ALA A 201 -23.66 11.35 16.05
CA ALA A 201 -23.79 11.34 14.60
C ALA A 201 -23.14 12.58 13.95
N VAL A 202 -22.70 12.40 12.71
CA VAL A 202 -22.32 13.46 11.78
C VAL A 202 -23.16 13.33 10.53
N VAL A 203 -23.82 14.41 10.13
CA VAL A 203 -24.57 14.49 8.87
C VAL A 203 -23.57 14.60 7.73
N ARG A 204 -23.72 13.74 6.70
CA ARG A 204 -22.96 13.83 5.46
C ARG A 204 -23.90 13.81 4.26
N ASN A 205 -23.58 14.60 3.23
CA ASN A 205 -24.32 14.59 1.98
C ASN A 205 -24.17 13.23 1.27
N VAL A 206 -25.27 12.75 0.69
CA VAL A 206 -25.26 11.59 -0.20
C VAL A 206 -24.95 12.08 -1.61
N THR A 207 -23.80 11.71 -2.16
CA THR A 207 -23.38 12.09 -3.51
C THR A 207 -24.04 11.21 -4.58
N VAL A 208 -24.23 11.73 -5.79
CA VAL A 208 -24.67 10.96 -6.99
C VAL A 208 -23.72 9.80 -7.31
N LYS A 209 -24.13 8.83 -8.14
CA LYS A 209 -23.28 7.69 -8.52
C LYS A 209 -21.99 8.16 -9.22
N PRO A 210 -20.88 7.41 -9.13
CA PRO A 210 -19.66 7.75 -9.86
C PRO A 210 -19.89 7.82 -11.37
N ASN A 211 -19.26 8.79 -12.02
CA ASN A 211 -19.25 9.01 -13.47
C ASN A 211 -18.16 8.14 -14.12
N PHE A 212 -18.51 7.48 -15.22
CA PHE A 212 -17.64 6.63 -16.03
C PHE A 212 -17.56 7.04 -17.50
N ASP A 213 -18.00 8.25 -17.85
CA ASP A 213 -18.04 8.75 -19.24
C ASP A 213 -16.65 8.82 -19.88
N TYR A 214 -15.59 8.87 -19.07
CA TYR A 214 -14.23 8.77 -19.56
C TYR A 214 -13.92 7.44 -20.25
N VAL A 215 -14.64 6.37 -19.93
CA VAL A 215 -14.48 5.06 -20.59
C VAL A 215 -14.83 5.17 -22.07
N GLU A 216 -15.95 5.83 -22.39
CA GLU A 216 -16.35 6.09 -23.78
C GLU A 216 -15.32 7.00 -24.48
N LYS A 217 -14.83 8.04 -23.80
CA LYS A 217 -13.78 8.92 -24.37
C LYS A 217 -12.49 8.16 -24.68
N ILE A 218 -12.09 7.21 -23.84
CA ILE A 218 -10.93 6.34 -24.09
C ILE A 218 -11.21 5.38 -25.25
N TYR A 219 -12.41 4.82 -25.34
CA TYR A 219 -12.83 3.98 -26.45
C TYR A 219 -12.74 4.73 -27.78
N GLN A 220 -13.32 5.93 -27.85
CA GLN A 220 -13.21 6.79 -29.03
C GLN A 220 -11.76 7.18 -29.36
N THR A 221 -10.95 7.47 -28.34
CA THR A 221 -9.50 7.72 -28.53
C THR A 221 -8.81 6.50 -29.14
N THR A 222 -9.20 5.29 -28.75
CA THR A 222 -8.66 4.04 -29.28
C THR A 222 -9.04 3.87 -30.75
N LEU A 223 -10.30 4.12 -31.11
CA LEU A 223 -10.76 4.05 -32.50
C LEU A 223 -10.03 5.06 -33.41
N CYS A 224 -9.90 6.31 -32.98
CA CYS A 224 -9.14 7.32 -33.72
C CYS A 224 -7.66 6.95 -33.84
N ALA A 225 -7.03 6.48 -32.75
CA ALA A 225 -5.63 6.09 -32.79
C ALA A 225 -5.36 4.91 -33.75
N ILE A 226 -6.31 3.97 -33.86
CA ILE A 226 -6.23 2.87 -34.82
C ILE A 226 -6.37 3.41 -36.25
N ARG A 227 -7.34 4.29 -36.50
CA ARG A 227 -7.56 4.92 -37.81
C ARG A 227 -6.33 5.71 -38.27
N ASP A 228 -5.76 6.52 -37.39
CA ASP A 228 -4.63 7.41 -37.69
C ASP A 228 -3.26 6.69 -37.60
N ASN A 229 -3.26 5.38 -37.33
CA ASN A 229 -2.07 4.55 -37.16
C ASN A 229 -1.08 5.06 -36.09
N THR A 230 -1.54 5.86 -35.13
CA THR A 230 -0.71 6.45 -34.05
C THR A 230 -0.43 5.48 -32.90
N VAL A 231 -1.20 4.38 -32.81
CA VAL A 231 -1.03 3.32 -31.81
C VAL A 231 0.40 2.74 -31.83
N ASN A 232 0.97 2.53 -33.02
CA ASN A 232 2.31 1.94 -33.16
C ASN A 232 3.40 2.84 -32.58
N LYS A 233 3.26 4.16 -32.73
CA LYS A 233 4.17 5.13 -32.12
C LYS A 233 4.03 5.10 -30.59
N ALA A 234 2.80 5.12 -30.09
CA ALA A 234 2.55 5.05 -28.65
C ALA A 234 3.02 3.73 -28.03
N GLU A 235 2.99 2.61 -28.77
CA GLU A 235 3.53 1.34 -28.32
C GLU A 235 5.06 1.39 -28.19
N LYS A 236 5.75 2.02 -29.16
CA LYS A 236 7.20 2.26 -29.08
C LYS A 236 7.56 3.16 -27.89
N ASP A 237 6.83 4.25 -27.70
CA ASP A 237 7.00 5.14 -26.54
C ASP A 237 6.84 4.37 -25.22
N LEU A 238 5.81 3.53 -25.11
CA LEU A 238 5.54 2.76 -23.88
C LEU A 238 6.61 1.70 -23.62
N LYS A 239 7.17 1.08 -24.68
CA LYS A 239 8.32 0.18 -24.57
C LYS A 239 9.57 0.92 -24.10
N LEU A 240 9.81 2.14 -24.62
CA LEU A 240 10.94 2.98 -24.19
C LEU A 240 10.81 3.42 -22.72
N MET A 241 9.59 3.71 -22.26
CA MET A 241 9.31 4.03 -20.86
C MET A 241 9.45 2.82 -19.91
N THR A 242 9.40 1.59 -20.43
CA THR A 242 9.48 0.38 -19.62
C THR A 242 10.93 0.16 -19.17
N PRO A 243 11.23 0.22 -17.85
CA PRO A 243 12.59 0.04 -17.38
C PRO A 243 13.00 -1.44 -17.48
N LEU A 244 14.31 -1.66 -17.68
CA LEU A 244 14.87 -3.00 -17.82
C LEU A 244 14.72 -3.83 -16.53
N PRO A 245 14.66 -5.17 -16.64
CA PRO A 245 14.65 -6.03 -15.46
C PRO A 245 15.83 -5.75 -14.50
N ARG A 246 15.58 -5.82 -13.19
CA ARG A 246 16.57 -5.54 -12.12
C ARG A 246 17.90 -6.28 -12.34
N ASN A 247 17.83 -7.53 -12.77
CA ASN A 247 19.00 -8.38 -12.94
C ASN A 247 19.83 -8.03 -14.18
N SER A 248 19.36 -7.14 -15.06
CA SER A 248 20.09 -6.71 -16.25
C SER A 248 21.24 -5.75 -15.92
N THR A 249 21.13 -4.99 -14.83
CA THR A 249 22.15 -4.00 -14.42
C THR A 249 23.17 -4.56 -13.43
N LEU A 250 23.06 -5.83 -13.04
CA LEU A 250 23.96 -6.48 -12.08
C LEU A 250 25.00 -7.32 -12.81
N ASN A 251 26.22 -7.32 -12.30
CA ASN A 251 27.25 -8.28 -12.71
C ASN A 251 26.80 -9.68 -12.29
N LYS A 252 26.49 -10.52 -13.28
CA LYS A 252 26.01 -11.87 -13.05
C LYS A 252 27.22 -12.79 -12.82
N GLN A 253 27.20 -13.51 -11.70
CA GLN A 253 28.16 -14.59 -11.47
C GLN A 253 28.06 -15.65 -12.59
N SER A 254 29.15 -16.36 -12.85
CA SER A 254 29.16 -17.40 -13.89
C SER A 254 28.27 -18.59 -13.50
N LYS A 255 27.85 -19.37 -14.50
CA LYS A 255 27.06 -20.58 -14.27
C LYS A 255 27.82 -21.57 -13.40
N ASP A 256 29.11 -21.73 -13.64
CA ASP A 256 29.96 -22.69 -12.92
C ASP A 256 30.15 -22.29 -11.46
N GLU A 257 30.40 -21.00 -11.19
CA GLU A 257 30.48 -20.47 -9.83
C GLU A 257 29.15 -20.66 -9.07
N ALA A 258 28.01 -20.44 -9.75
CA ALA A 258 26.69 -20.64 -9.17
C ALA A 258 26.44 -22.12 -8.80
N ILE A 259 26.85 -23.06 -9.65
CA ILE A 259 26.73 -24.50 -9.41
C ILE A 259 27.62 -24.91 -8.24
N GLN A 260 28.88 -24.47 -8.19
CA GLN A 260 29.79 -24.76 -7.08
C GLN A 260 29.23 -24.26 -5.74
N LYS A 261 28.73 -23.02 -5.67
CA LYS A 261 28.08 -22.47 -4.47
C LYS A 261 26.82 -23.25 -4.07
N HIS A 262 26.07 -23.79 -5.03
CA HIS A 262 24.90 -24.62 -4.72
C HIS A 262 25.32 -25.96 -4.10
N SER A 263 26.27 -26.66 -4.72
CA SER A 263 26.82 -27.92 -4.19
C SER A 263 27.43 -27.73 -2.81
N ALA A 264 28.21 -26.65 -2.60
CA ALA A 264 28.79 -26.32 -1.30
C ALA A 264 27.70 -26.09 -0.23
N ARG A 265 26.66 -25.30 -0.52
CA ARG A 265 25.53 -25.09 0.42
C ARG A 265 24.78 -26.38 0.75
N LYS A 266 24.68 -27.29 -0.21
CA LYS A 266 24.02 -28.60 0.00
C LYS A 266 24.87 -29.54 0.85
N ALA A 267 26.19 -29.40 0.81
CA ALA A 267 27.14 -30.20 1.59
C ALA A 267 27.33 -29.71 3.03
N VAL A 268 26.94 -28.46 3.35
CA VAL A 268 27.00 -27.93 4.72
C VAL A 268 26.00 -28.69 5.60
N THR A 269 26.53 -29.43 6.57
CA THR A 269 25.75 -30.08 7.62
C THR A 269 25.16 -29.00 8.53
N THR A 270 23.86 -29.09 8.83
CA THR A 270 23.22 -28.17 9.78
C THR A 270 23.76 -28.48 11.16
N ILE A 271 24.53 -27.57 11.75
CA ILE A 271 24.97 -27.68 13.13
C ILE A 271 23.85 -27.10 13.98
N ASP A 272 23.27 -27.92 14.86
CA ASP A 272 22.32 -27.43 15.83
C ASP A 272 23.03 -26.45 16.76
N VAL A 273 22.61 -25.19 16.68
CA VAL A 273 23.11 -24.14 17.56
C VAL A 273 22.42 -24.35 18.90
N PRO A 274 23.17 -24.57 19.99
CA PRO A 274 22.55 -24.76 21.30
C PRO A 274 21.75 -23.51 21.67
N PRO A 275 20.58 -23.68 22.34
CA PRO A 275 19.75 -22.57 22.74
C PRO A 275 20.54 -21.59 23.61
N THR A 276 20.37 -20.30 23.35
CA THR A 276 21.09 -19.20 24.03
C THR A 276 20.69 -19.01 25.50
N ASN A 277 19.80 -19.85 26.03
CA ASN A 277 19.42 -19.87 27.44
C ASN A 277 19.85 -21.19 28.07
N PRO A 278 20.53 -21.19 29.24
CA PRO A 278 20.81 -22.40 29.98
C PRO A 278 19.49 -22.94 30.56
N VAL A 279 18.85 -23.86 29.84
CA VAL A 279 17.79 -24.69 30.38
C VAL A 279 18.43 -26.01 30.79
N GLN A 280 18.25 -26.42 32.05
CA GLN A 280 18.73 -27.71 32.53
C GLN A 280 18.12 -28.83 31.67
N GLU A 281 18.97 -29.64 31.07
CA GLU A 281 18.56 -30.77 30.24
C GLU A 281 17.84 -31.82 31.10
N ALA A 282 16.56 -32.06 30.79
CA ALA A 282 15.89 -33.28 31.24
C ALA A 282 16.44 -34.46 30.41
N PRO A 283 16.61 -35.66 31.01
CA PRO A 283 17.22 -36.79 30.33
C PRO A 283 16.46 -37.17 29.05
N VAL A 284 17.21 -37.24 27.96
CA VAL A 284 16.75 -37.67 26.63
C VAL A 284 16.28 -39.11 26.72
N SER A 285 14.97 -39.31 26.60
CA SER A 285 14.39 -40.63 26.36
C SER A 285 14.76 -41.06 24.94
N GLN A 286 15.34 -42.25 24.81
CA GLN A 286 15.75 -42.84 23.53
C GLN A 286 14.57 -42.87 22.54
N ASP A 287 14.90 -42.53 21.30
CA ASP A 287 14.11 -42.61 20.07
C ASP A 287 12.87 -43.51 20.16
N GLN A 288 11.70 -42.89 20.35
CA GLN A 288 10.45 -43.45 19.85
C GLN A 288 10.12 -42.69 18.57
N THR A 289 10.37 -43.33 17.43
CA THR A 289 9.82 -42.91 16.15
C THR A 289 8.30 -42.84 16.30
N THR A 290 7.73 -41.65 16.44
CA THR A 290 6.27 -41.46 16.48
C THR A 290 5.72 -41.64 15.07
N GLY A 291 5.67 -42.88 14.60
CA GLY A 291 4.86 -43.26 13.46
C GLY A 291 3.41 -42.96 13.78
N ARG A 292 2.79 -42.02 13.05
CA ARG A 292 1.37 -41.69 13.21
C ARG A 292 0.56 -42.99 13.12
N ALA A 293 -0.15 -43.33 14.19
CA ALA A 293 -0.95 -44.56 14.25
C ALA A 293 -1.87 -44.64 13.03
N LYS A 294 -1.83 -45.78 12.33
CA LYS A 294 -2.65 -45.97 11.13
C LYS A 294 -4.13 -45.84 11.52
N PRO A 295 -4.94 -45.07 10.78
CA PRO A 295 -6.33 -44.83 11.15
C PRO A 295 -7.14 -46.12 11.09
N HIS A 296 -7.99 -46.35 12.09
CA HIS A 296 -8.90 -47.49 12.17
C HIS A 296 -10.36 -47.01 12.12
N CYS A 297 -11.26 -47.86 11.66
CA CYS A 297 -12.69 -47.57 11.62
C CYS A 297 -13.23 -47.39 13.05
N SER A 298 -13.99 -46.33 13.26
CA SER A 298 -14.54 -46.01 14.58
C SER A 298 -15.47 -47.09 15.14
N ILE A 299 -16.12 -47.86 14.26
CA ILE A 299 -17.14 -48.88 14.59
C ILE A 299 -16.51 -50.27 14.71
N CYS A 300 -15.98 -50.82 13.62
CA CYS A 300 -15.43 -52.20 13.62
C CYS A 300 -13.95 -52.27 14.03
N LYS A 301 -13.30 -51.13 14.31
CA LYS A 301 -11.88 -51.02 14.70
C LYS A 301 -10.87 -51.62 13.71
N GLN A 302 -11.30 -52.01 12.50
CA GLN A 302 -10.42 -52.49 11.43
C GLN A 302 -9.67 -51.32 10.76
N PRO A 303 -8.46 -51.55 10.22
CA PRO A 303 -7.68 -50.51 9.56
C PRO A 303 -8.46 -49.85 8.41
N MET A 304 -8.38 -48.53 8.28
CA MET A 304 -9.05 -47.79 7.19
C MET A 304 -8.48 -48.13 5.81
N LYS A 305 -7.24 -48.63 5.75
CA LYS A 305 -6.61 -49.06 4.49
C LYS A 305 -7.29 -50.35 4.00
N GLY A 306 -8.06 -50.26 2.91
CA GLY A 306 -8.82 -51.39 2.36
C GLY A 306 -10.19 -51.63 3.02
N HIS A 307 -10.60 -50.75 3.95
CA HIS A 307 -11.83 -50.93 4.74
C HIS A 307 -13.10 -51.12 3.91
N LYS A 308 -13.18 -50.59 2.69
CA LYS A 308 -14.32 -50.76 1.78
C LYS A 308 -14.71 -52.22 1.49
N ASN A 309 -13.78 -53.17 1.66
CA ASN A 309 -14.01 -54.60 1.44
C ASN A 309 -14.40 -55.35 2.71
N VAL A 310 -14.52 -54.66 3.86
CA VAL A 310 -14.92 -55.28 5.13
C VAL A 310 -16.43 -55.43 5.15
N ALA A 311 -16.93 -56.58 4.67
CA ALA A 311 -18.35 -56.89 4.54
C ALA A 311 -19.13 -56.87 5.87
N ASN A 312 -18.44 -57.14 6.98
CA ASN A 312 -19.03 -57.21 8.31
C ASN A 312 -19.02 -55.84 9.04
N CYS A 313 -18.60 -54.76 8.37
CA CYS A 313 -18.66 -53.43 8.97
C CYS A 313 -20.01 -52.77 8.67
N PRO A 314 -20.74 -52.30 9.70
CA PRO A 314 -22.00 -51.59 9.51
C PRO A 314 -21.90 -50.35 8.58
N LYS A 315 -20.70 -49.76 8.40
CA LYS A 315 -20.48 -48.64 7.46
C LYS A 315 -20.47 -49.04 5.98
N ASN A 316 -20.24 -50.33 5.68
CA ASN A 316 -20.15 -50.84 4.31
C ASN A 316 -21.39 -51.66 3.92
N GLN A 317 -22.29 -51.92 4.87
CA GLN A 317 -23.59 -52.51 4.61
C GLN A 317 -24.52 -51.37 4.18
N LYS A 318 -24.66 -51.22 2.87
CA LYS A 318 -25.77 -50.49 2.26
C LYS A 318 -26.80 -51.52 1.80
#